data_AF-A0AAD6EX87-F1
#
_entry.id   AF-A0AAD6EX87-F1
#
_cell.length_a   1.000
_cell.length_b   1.000
_cell.length_c   1.000
_cell.angle_alpha   90.00
_cell.angle_beta   90.00
_cell.angle_gamma   90.00
#
_symmetry.space_group_name_H-M   'P 1'
#
loop_
_entity.id
_entity.type
_entity.pdbx_description
1 polymer ?
#
loop_
_entity_poly.entity_id
_entity_poly.type
_entity_poly.pdbx_seq_one_letter_code
_entity_poly.pdbx_strand_id
1 'polypeptide(L)'
;MKSLSLAGGSGNASSRERASASPSVSSIKFRMPTKESLIPIHLDLDVDGHRYKDAFTWNPHDPDSEVLTFAKRTVKDLKLPPTFVTQISQSIQHQLAEFRSFGGQDMYIQEKLVPLKLDLRVNNTVVRDTFLWDISNFESDPEEFAVTLCNDLDVADPEVAPAIAVAIREQLYEIATQSVSAVKEAKLGKKGRRGYELSKGGNNALDVSKYFGSKGSGVIRKRKDWYMNGPTVDVLTNEEVGTLEELNSRFRRKLDEKEDSFQ
;
A
#
# COMPACT_ATOMS: atom_id res chain seq x y z
N MET A 1 -38.75 -11.69 78.47
CA MET A 1 -37.30 -11.70 78.77
C MET A 1 -36.61 -11.08 77.56
N LYS A 2 -36.22 -9.79 77.58
CA LYS A 2 -34.85 -9.26 77.81
C LYS A 2 -33.81 -10.13 77.07
N SER A 3 -33.05 -9.67 76.07
CA SER A 3 -32.12 -8.52 76.10
C SER A 3 -31.67 -8.03 74.70
N LEU A 4 -31.30 -6.75 74.63
CA LEU A 4 -30.55 -6.04 73.59
C LEU A 4 -29.05 -6.46 73.52
N SER A 5 -28.40 -6.37 72.35
CA SER A 5 -27.46 -5.27 72.00
C SER A 5 -26.66 -5.52 70.71
N LEU A 6 -26.42 -4.42 69.97
CA LEU A 6 -25.58 -4.26 68.78
C LEU A 6 -24.06 -4.19 69.09
N ALA A 7 -23.25 -4.57 68.11
CA ALA A 7 -22.05 -3.91 67.53
C ALA A 7 -21.36 -4.96 66.61
N GLY A 8 -20.78 -4.75 65.43
CA GLY A 8 -20.19 -3.59 64.74
C GLY A 8 -18.89 -4.10 64.08
N GLY A 9 -18.70 -3.90 62.76
CA GLY A 9 -17.47 -4.28 62.03
C GLY A 9 -17.77 -4.64 60.56
N SER A 10 -17.80 -3.68 59.64
CA SER A 10 -16.68 -3.07 58.90
C SER A 10 -16.05 -3.97 57.84
N GLY A 11 -16.31 -3.61 56.57
CA GLY A 11 -15.39 -3.69 55.43
C GLY A 11 -14.91 -5.06 54.96
N ASN A 12 -15.38 -5.52 53.80
CA ASN A 12 -14.64 -5.31 52.55
C ASN A 12 -15.48 -5.82 51.37
N ALA A 13 -16.15 -4.91 50.66
CA ALA A 13 -16.67 -5.21 49.34
C ALA A 13 -15.47 -5.30 48.39
N SER A 14 -14.99 -6.54 48.14
CA SER A 14 -14.00 -6.78 47.09
C SER A 14 -14.69 -6.59 45.75
N SER A 15 -14.58 -5.36 45.27
CA SER A 15 -14.75 -4.95 43.89
C SER A 15 -13.97 -5.91 43.00
N ARG A 16 -14.66 -6.88 42.38
CA ARG A 16 -14.15 -7.52 41.18
C ARG A 16 -14.18 -6.44 40.10
N GLU A 17 -13.10 -5.67 40.02
CA GLU A 17 -12.75 -4.91 38.82
C GLU A 17 -12.89 -5.87 37.64
N ARG A 18 -13.89 -5.61 36.79
CA ARG A 18 -13.87 -6.12 35.42
C ARG A 18 -12.59 -5.56 34.83
N ALA A 19 -11.59 -6.42 34.70
CA ALA A 19 -10.45 -6.14 33.85
C ALA A 19 -11.01 -5.64 32.52
N SER A 20 -10.75 -4.37 32.22
CA SER A 20 -11.02 -3.81 30.91
C SER A 20 -10.26 -4.68 29.92
N ALA A 21 -10.99 -5.51 29.17
CA ALA A 21 -10.41 -6.22 28.05
C ALA A 21 -9.81 -5.16 27.14
N SER A 22 -8.48 -5.10 27.09
CA SER A 22 -7.77 -4.43 26.00
C SER A 22 -8.37 -4.95 24.70
N PRO A 23 -8.70 -4.11 23.70
CA PRO A 23 -9.21 -4.61 22.44
C PRO A 23 -8.19 -5.64 21.94
N SER A 24 -8.58 -6.91 21.89
CA SER A 24 -7.72 -7.95 21.36
C SER A 24 -7.61 -7.64 19.88
N VAL A 25 -6.55 -6.96 19.48
CA VAL A 25 -6.24 -6.73 18.08
C VAL A 25 -6.02 -8.12 17.50
N SER A 26 -7.03 -8.64 16.79
CA SER A 26 -6.95 -9.91 16.11
C SER A 26 -5.89 -9.77 15.02
N SER A 27 -4.71 -10.34 15.25
CA SER A 27 -3.71 -10.45 14.21
C SER A 27 -4.17 -11.47 13.18
N ILE A 28 -3.97 -11.18 11.90
CA ILE A 28 -4.19 -12.14 10.82
C ILE A 28 -2.86 -12.54 10.19
N LYS A 29 -2.86 -13.62 9.41
CA LYS A 29 -1.70 -13.98 8.58
C LYS A 29 -1.55 -12.99 7.43
N PHE A 30 -0.30 -12.69 7.11
CA PHE A 30 0.02 -11.75 6.04
C PHE A 30 -0.64 -12.15 4.73
N ARG A 31 -1.39 -11.21 4.16
CA ARG A 31 -2.02 -11.29 2.84
C ARG A 31 -2.30 -9.87 2.33
N MET A 32 -2.58 -9.74 1.05
CA MET A 32 -3.12 -8.48 0.53
C MET A 32 -4.52 -8.20 1.15
N PRO A 33 -4.79 -6.95 1.56
CA PRO A 33 -6.07 -6.54 2.15
C PRO A 33 -7.14 -6.28 1.08
N THR A 34 -7.34 -7.25 0.21
CA THR A 34 -8.22 -7.21 -0.96
C THR A 34 -8.87 -8.58 -1.17
N LYS A 35 -9.93 -8.61 -2.00
CA LYS A 35 -10.71 -9.81 -2.34
C LYS A 35 -9.81 -10.91 -2.87
N GLU A 36 -9.05 -10.58 -3.91
CA GLU A 36 -8.00 -11.44 -4.45
C GLU A 36 -6.63 -11.02 -3.92
N SER A 37 -5.78 -12.00 -3.59
CA SER A 37 -4.43 -11.74 -3.09
C SER A 37 -3.40 -11.51 -4.20
N LEU A 38 -3.78 -10.78 -5.26
CA LEU A 38 -2.86 -10.39 -6.33
C LEU A 38 -1.86 -9.36 -5.82
N ILE A 39 -0.61 -9.52 -6.22
CA ILE A 39 0.50 -8.65 -5.82
C ILE A 39 0.95 -7.80 -7.01
N PRO A 40 1.37 -6.55 -6.79
CA PRO A 40 1.97 -5.75 -7.84
C PRO A 40 3.36 -6.29 -8.20
N ILE A 41 3.67 -6.30 -9.49
CA ILE A 41 4.97 -6.68 -10.06
C ILE A 41 5.47 -5.52 -10.91
N HIS A 42 6.72 -5.14 -10.69
CA HIS A 42 7.40 -4.12 -11.47
C HIS A 42 8.58 -4.69 -12.23
N LEU A 43 8.68 -4.32 -13.50
CA LEU A 43 9.83 -4.59 -14.34
C LEU A 43 10.45 -3.26 -14.77
N ASP A 44 11.75 -3.06 -14.48
CA ASP A 44 12.58 -2.00 -15.07
C ASP A 44 13.91 -2.67 -15.45
N LEU A 45 13.94 -3.24 -16.65
CA LEU A 45 15.05 -4.03 -17.16
C LEU A 45 15.79 -3.27 -18.26
N ASP A 46 17.11 -3.26 -18.18
CA ASP A 46 18.00 -2.74 -19.23
C ASP A 46 19.00 -3.82 -19.61
N VAL A 47 18.96 -4.26 -20.87
CA VAL A 47 19.79 -5.35 -21.40
C VAL A 47 20.22 -4.99 -22.81
N ASP A 48 21.53 -4.93 -23.05
CA ASP A 48 22.11 -4.67 -24.37
C ASP A 48 21.52 -3.41 -25.06
N GLY A 49 21.30 -2.34 -24.28
CA GLY A 49 20.75 -1.07 -24.77
C GLY A 49 19.25 -1.08 -25.07
N HIS A 50 18.56 -2.19 -24.80
CA HIS A 50 17.11 -2.26 -24.84
C HIS A 50 16.57 -2.10 -23.42
N ARG A 51 15.53 -1.28 -23.27
CA ARG A 51 14.86 -1.10 -21.99
C ARG A 51 13.43 -1.60 -22.06
N TYR A 52 13.03 -2.40 -21.08
CA TYR A 52 11.66 -2.86 -20.92
C TYR A 52 11.17 -2.46 -19.53
N LYS A 53 10.05 -1.72 -19.52
CA LYS A 53 9.37 -1.29 -18.31
C LYS A 53 7.93 -1.74 -18.34
N ASP A 54 7.47 -2.30 -17.24
CA ASP A 54 6.10 -2.75 -17.11
C ASP A 54 5.67 -2.81 -15.64
N ALA A 55 4.36 -2.72 -15.41
CA ALA A 55 3.75 -2.84 -14.10
C ALA A 55 2.41 -3.57 -14.24
N PHE A 56 2.26 -4.68 -13.53
CA PHE A 56 1.07 -5.53 -13.61
C PHE A 56 0.85 -6.28 -12.29
N THR A 57 -0.28 -6.97 -12.17
CA THR A 57 -0.59 -7.79 -10.99
C THR A 57 -0.33 -9.27 -11.26
N TRP A 58 0.11 -10.01 -10.24
CA TRP A 58 0.35 -11.45 -10.34
C TRP A 58 -0.27 -12.21 -9.17
N ASN A 59 -0.78 -13.41 -9.41
CA ASN A 59 -1.23 -14.29 -8.34
C ASN A 59 -0.03 -15.03 -7.73
N PRO A 60 0.33 -14.80 -6.45
CA PRO A 60 1.51 -15.39 -5.83
C PRO A 60 1.42 -16.91 -5.64
N HIS A 61 0.26 -17.52 -5.90
CA HIS A 61 0.04 -18.96 -5.82
C HIS A 61 0.21 -19.66 -7.18
N ASP A 62 0.35 -18.91 -8.27
CA ASP A 62 0.59 -19.51 -9.59
C ASP A 62 1.99 -20.17 -9.65
N PRO A 63 2.13 -21.29 -10.38
CA PRO A 63 3.40 -22.00 -10.48
C PRO A 63 4.42 -21.21 -11.32
N ASP A 64 5.71 -21.42 -11.04
CA ASP A 64 6.81 -20.73 -11.74
C ASP A 64 6.82 -21.00 -13.27
N SER A 65 6.15 -22.06 -13.74
CA SER A 65 5.94 -22.32 -15.16
C SER A 65 5.11 -21.25 -15.87
N GLU A 66 4.16 -20.61 -15.16
CA GLU A 66 3.37 -19.51 -15.71
C GLU A 66 4.23 -18.25 -15.87
N VAL A 67 5.14 -17.98 -14.93
CA VAL A 67 6.10 -16.87 -15.02
C VAL A 67 6.97 -17.03 -16.28
N LEU A 68 7.49 -18.24 -16.52
CA LEU A 68 8.30 -18.53 -17.70
C LEU A 68 7.48 -18.40 -19.00
N THR A 69 6.22 -18.82 -18.97
CA THR A 69 5.31 -18.73 -20.10
C THR A 69 5.00 -17.27 -20.43
N PHE A 70 4.73 -16.45 -19.41
CA PHE A 70 4.57 -15.00 -19.54
C PHE A 70 5.82 -14.38 -20.16
N ALA A 71 7.00 -14.60 -19.57
CA ALA A 71 8.26 -14.03 -20.06
C ALA A 71 8.53 -14.35 -21.54
N LYS A 72 8.28 -15.60 -21.97
CA LYS A 72 8.43 -16.01 -23.38
C LYS A 72 7.43 -15.30 -24.30
N ARG A 73 6.18 -15.14 -23.88
CA ARG A 73 5.14 -14.44 -24.65
C ARG A 73 5.48 -12.96 -24.78
N THR A 74 5.78 -12.29 -23.66
CA THR A 74 6.18 -10.88 -23.63
C THR A 74 7.36 -10.60 -24.56
N VAL A 75 8.44 -11.39 -24.48
CA VAL A 75 9.61 -11.22 -25.35
C VAL A 75 9.26 -11.39 -26.82
N LYS A 76 8.40 -12.36 -27.14
CA LYS A 76 7.94 -12.60 -28.51
C LYS A 76 7.07 -11.45 -29.04
N ASP A 77 6.09 -11.01 -28.25
CA ASP A 77 5.09 -10.03 -28.65
C ASP A 77 5.70 -8.64 -28.81
N LEU A 78 6.61 -8.27 -27.89
CA LEU A 78 7.36 -7.02 -27.91
C LEU A 78 8.63 -7.08 -28.79
N LYS A 79 8.94 -8.23 -29.39
CA LYS A 79 10.13 -8.47 -30.22
C LYS A 79 11.44 -8.10 -29.52
N LEU A 80 11.53 -8.40 -28.22
CA LEU A 80 12.72 -8.15 -27.40
C LEU A 80 13.80 -9.21 -27.65
N PRO A 81 15.08 -8.93 -27.31
CA PRO A 81 16.13 -9.93 -27.32
C PRO A 81 15.80 -11.16 -26.45
N PRO A 82 16.14 -12.39 -26.88
CA PRO A 82 15.86 -13.61 -26.09
C PRO A 82 16.44 -13.61 -24.67
N THR A 83 17.47 -12.80 -24.42
CA THR A 83 18.09 -12.60 -23.11
C THR A 83 17.11 -12.03 -22.07
N PHE A 84 16.05 -11.32 -22.50
CA PHE A 84 15.01 -10.82 -21.61
C PHE A 84 14.18 -11.92 -20.95
N VAL A 85 14.07 -13.12 -21.55
CA VAL A 85 13.24 -14.20 -20.99
C VAL A 85 13.73 -14.57 -19.59
N THR A 86 15.05 -14.72 -19.41
CA THR A 86 15.64 -15.05 -18.12
C THR A 86 15.56 -13.88 -17.15
N GLN A 87 15.76 -12.65 -17.61
CA GLN A 87 15.73 -11.44 -16.77
C GLN A 87 14.33 -11.15 -16.23
N ILE A 88 13.30 -11.21 -17.09
CA ILE A 88 11.89 -11.08 -16.69
C ILE A 88 11.53 -12.16 -15.67
N SER A 89 11.84 -13.43 -15.98
CA SER A 89 11.49 -14.55 -15.09
C SER A 89 12.12 -14.39 -13.71
N GLN A 90 13.41 -14.05 -13.65
CA GLN A 90 14.14 -13.85 -12.39
C GLN A 90 13.59 -12.67 -11.59
N SER A 91 13.28 -11.55 -12.25
CA SER A 91 12.72 -10.36 -11.60
C SER A 91 11.35 -10.64 -10.96
N ILE A 92 10.46 -11.33 -11.68
CA ILE A 92 9.14 -11.73 -11.17
C ILE A 92 9.32 -12.72 -10.00
N GLN A 93 10.14 -13.76 -10.18
CA GLN A 93 10.39 -14.76 -9.14
C GLN A 93 10.99 -14.16 -7.86
N HIS A 94 11.85 -13.14 -7.99
CA HIS A 94 12.41 -12.44 -6.85
C HIS A 94 11.33 -11.72 -6.03
N GLN A 95 10.48 -10.94 -6.71
CA GLN A 95 9.35 -10.23 -6.06
C GLN A 95 8.35 -11.22 -5.42
N LEU A 96 8.08 -12.34 -6.08
CA LEU A 96 7.25 -13.41 -5.52
C LEU A 96 7.88 -14.05 -4.28
N ALA A 97 9.19 -14.32 -4.31
CA ALA A 97 9.91 -14.87 -3.17
C ALA A 97 9.92 -13.92 -1.97
N GLU A 98 10.10 -12.62 -2.22
CA GLU A 98 9.99 -11.58 -1.21
C GLU A 98 8.59 -11.57 -0.57
N PHE A 99 7.53 -11.50 -1.38
CA PHE A 99 6.15 -11.55 -0.89
C PHE A 99 5.89 -12.81 -0.04
N ARG A 100 6.29 -13.98 -0.54
CA ARG A 100 6.10 -15.27 0.13
C ARG A 100 6.86 -15.34 1.47
N SER A 101 7.96 -14.61 1.63
CA SER A 101 8.72 -14.53 2.89
C SER A 101 7.90 -13.95 4.06
N PHE A 102 6.86 -13.16 3.75
CA PHE A 102 5.96 -12.60 4.75
C PHE A 102 4.79 -13.52 5.12
N GLY A 103 4.44 -14.52 4.31
CA GLY A 103 3.18 -15.30 4.47
C GLY A 103 2.97 -16.00 5.82
N GLY A 104 4.04 -16.36 6.54
CA GLY A 104 3.95 -16.94 7.89
C GLY A 104 3.78 -15.92 9.02
N GLN A 105 4.01 -14.64 8.72
CA GLN A 105 4.09 -13.56 9.68
C GLN A 105 2.69 -13.01 10.00
N ASP A 106 2.56 -12.46 11.19
CA ASP A 106 1.32 -11.85 11.64
C ASP A 106 1.32 -10.37 11.22
N MET A 107 0.18 -9.88 10.73
CA MET A 107 -0.08 -8.46 10.49
C MET A 107 -1.23 -7.98 11.38
N TYR A 108 -1.22 -6.68 11.70
CA TYR A 108 -2.35 -6.02 12.36
C TYR A 108 -3.11 -5.18 11.35
N ILE A 109 -4.38 -5.53 11.15
CA ILE A 109 -5.34 -4.74 10.40
C ILE A 109 -6.40 -4.30 11.41
N GLN A 110 -6.41 -3.02 11.72
CA GLN A 110 -7.47 -2.37 12.48
C GLN A 110 -8.40 -1.67 11.49
N GLU A 111 -9.66 -1.47 11.85
CA GLU A 111 -10.58 -0.59 11.13
C GLU A 111 -9.91 0.78 10.93
N LYS A 112 -9.41 1.00 9.71
CA LYS A 112 -8.53 2.12 9.40
C LYS A 112 -8.77 2.53 7.97
N LEU A 113 -9.25 3.75 7.81
CA LEU A 113 -9.24 4.42 6.52
C LEU A 113 -7.86 4.99 6.27
N VAL A 114 -7.25 4.63 5.15
CA VAL A 114 -5.95 5.14 4.71
C VAL A 114 -6.14 6.00 3.46
N PRO A 115 -5.49 7.17 3.36
CA PRO A 115 -5.49 7.93 2.12
C PRO A 115 -4.60 7.23 1.10
N LEU A 116 -5.16 6.90 -0.05
CA LEU A 116 -4.42 6.47 -1.23
C LEU A 116 -4.32 7.64 -2.20
N LYS A 117 -3.16 7.82 -2.81
CA LYS A 117 -2.90 8.87 -3.80
C LYS A 117 -2.60 8.24 -5.15
N LEU A 118 -3.33 8.65 -6.18
CA LEU A 118 -3.00 8.35 -7.58
C LEU A 118 -2.29 9.55 -8.18
N ASP A 119 -1.17 9.29 -8.84
CA ASP A 119 -0.39 10.26 -9.61
C ASP A 119 0.36 9.48 -10.69
N LEU A 120 -0.35 9.11 -11.74
CA LEU A 120 0.17 8.21 -12.78
C LEU A 120 -0.13 8.77 -14.18
N ARG A 121 0.79 8.49 -15.11
CA ARG A 121 0.64 8.79 -16.53
C ARG A 121 0.68 7.49 -17.30
N VAL A 122 -0.37 7.22 -18.07
CA VAL A 122 -0.44 6.12 -19.02
C VAL A 122 -0.63 6.72 -20.39
N ASN A 123 0.31 6.46 -21.30
CA ASN A 123 0.34 7.09 -22.63
C ASN A 123 0.22 8.62 -22.52
N ASN A 124 -0.87 9.17 -23.06
CA ASN A 124 -1.19 10.58 -23.05
C ASN A 124 -2.10 10.99 -21.90
N THR A 125 -2.59 10.05 -21.08
CA THR A 125 -3.56 10.30 -20.02
C THR A 125 -2.86 10.40 -18.67
N VAL A 126 -3.02 11.53 -17.97
CA VAL A 126 -2.55 11.72 -16.59
C VAL A 126 -3.75 11.66 -15.67
N VAL A 127 -3.72 10.73 -14.71
CA VAL A 127 -4.76 10.60 -13.68
C VAL A 127 -4.17 10.96 -12.33
N ARG A 128 -4.80 11.93 -11.65
CA ARG A 128 -4.49 12.27 -10.27
C ARG A 128 -5.74 12.19 -9.41
N ASP A 129 -5.65 11.54 -8.27
CA ASP A 129 -6.75 11.46 -7.32
C ASP A 129 -6.21 11.24 -5.90
N THR A 130 -7.01 11.54 -4.89
CA THR A 130 -6.75 11.19 -3.50
C THR A 130 -8.05 10.76 -2.82
N PHE A 131 -8.17 9.48 -2.52
CA PHE A 131 -9.35 8.88 -1.89
C PHE A 131 -8.98 8.10 -0.62
N LEU A 132 -9.99 7.75 0.16
CA LEU A 132 -9.82 6.95 1.37
C LEU A 132 -10.15 5.49 1.05
N TRP A 133 -9.27 4.59 1.46
CA TRP A 133 -9.44 3.16 1.32
C TRP A 133 -9.57 2.50 2.68
N ASP A 134 -10.53 1.59 2.81
CA ASP A 134 -10.69 0.78 4.01
C ASP A 134 -9.85 -0.50 3.90
N ILE A 135 -8.72 -0.54 4.61
CA ILE A 135 -7.83 -1.72 4.61
C ILE A 135 -8.40 -2.90 5.39
N SER A 136 -9.47 -2.69 6.16
CA SER A 136 -10.15 -3.76 6.89
C SER A 136 -11.22 -4.47 6.06
N ASN A 137 -11.61 -3.89 4.92
CA ASN A 137 -12.54 -4.51 3.98
C ASN A 137 -11.81 -5.42 2.98
N PHE A 138 -11.66 -6.69 3.34
CA PHE A 138 -11.06 -7.72 2.48
C PHE A 138 -11.91 -8.12 1.28
N GLU A 139 -13.14 -7.62 1.13
CA GLU A 139 -13.95 -7.83 -0.07
C GLU A 139 -13.72 -6.73 -1.13
N SER A 140 -12.87 -5.73 -0.82
CA SER A 140 -12.55 -4.66 -1.77
C SER A 140 -11.76 -5.18 -2.96
N ASP A 141 -12.12 -4.69 -4.14
CA ASP A 141 -11.56 -5.08 -5.43
C ASP A 141 -10.98 -3.84 -6.14
N PRO A 142 -9.64 -3.65 -6.12
CA PRO A 142 -8.98 -2.53 -6.80
C PRO A 142 -9.26 -2.46 -8.31
N GLU A 143 -9.42 -3.60 -8.97
CA GLU A 143 -9.69 -3.70 -10.41
C GLU A 143 -11.11 -3.20 -10.71
N GLU A 144 -12.10 -3.62 -9.95
CA GLU A 144 -13.49 -3.14 -10.08
C GLU A 144 -13.58 -1.63 -9.79
N PHE A 145 -12.89 -1.17 -8.75
CA PHE A 145 -12.79 0.26 -8.43
C PHE A 145 -12.17 1.06 -9.58
N ALA A 146 -11.06 0.58 -10.15
CA ALA A 146 -10.37 1.27 -11.23
C ALA A 146 -11.21 1.38 -12.50
N VAL A 147 -11.93 0.32 -12.87
CA VAL A 147 -12.86 0.35 -14.01
C VAL A 147 -13.99 1.34 -13.77
N THR A 148 -14.57 1.33 -12.57
CA THR A 148 -15.64 2.26 -12.21
C THR A 148 -15.14 3.71 -12.26
N LEU A 149 -13.95 3.99 -11.71
CA LEU A 149 -13.34 5.31 -11.75
C LEU A 149 -13.08 5.78 -13.19
N CYS A 150 -12.57 4.91 -14.06
CA CYS A 150 -12.38 5.26 -15.47
C CYS A 150 -13.71 5.54 -16.19
N ASN A 151 -14.76 4.77 -15.90
CA ASN A 151 -16.09 4.99 -16.48
C ASN A 151 -16.70 6.32 -16.00
N ASP A 152 -16.56 6.64 -14.70
CA ASP A 152 -17.08 7.88 -14.11
C ASP A 152 -16.35 9.14 -14.62
N LEU A 153 -15.10 8.98 -15.06
CA LEU A 153 -14.25 10.06 -15.59
C LEU A 153 -14.16 10.09 -17.12
N ASP A 154 -14.95 9.27 -17.81
CA ASP A 154 -14.93 9.13 -19.27
C ASP A 154 -13.52 8.86 -19.85
N VAL A 155 -12.70 8.07 -19.13
CA VAL A 155 -11.37 7.68 -19.58
C VAL A 155 -11.48 6.57 -20.63
N ALA A 156 -11.13 6.90 -21.87
CA ALA A 156 -11.24 5.98 -23.00
C ALA A 156 -10.07 4.99 -23.14
N ASP A 157 -8.90 5.31 -22.60
CA ASP A 157 -7.70 4.47 -22.73
C ASP A 157 -7.82 3.21 -21.84
N PRO A 158 -7.88 2.00 -22.43
CA PRO A 158 -8.07 0.76 -21.69
C PRO A 158 -6.88 0.39 -20.80
N GLU A 159 -5.70 0.97 -21.01
CA GLU A 159 -4.50 0.71 -20.19
C GLU A 159 -4.52 1.48 -18.87
N VAL A 160 -5.39 2.50 -18.73
CA VAL A 160 -5.45 3.34 -17.52
C VAL A 160 -6.04 2.60 -16.33
N ALA A 161 -7.13 1.84 -16.51
CA ALA A 161 -7.76 1.11 -15.40
C ALA A 161 -6.81 0.06 -14.78
N PRO A 162 -6.12 -0.80 -15.56
CA PRO A 162 -5.08 -1.68 -15.03
C PRO A 162 -3.99 -0.92 -14.26
N ALA A 163 -3.48 0.20 -14.80
CA ALA A 163 -2.45 0.98 -14.13
C ALA A 163 -2.91 1.56 -12.79
N ILE A 164 -4.17 2.01 -12.69
CA ILE A 164 -4.77 2.46 -11.42
C ILE A 164 -4.85 1.31 -10.42
N ALA A 165 -5.31 0.12 -10.85
CA ALA A 165 -5.41 -1.04 -9.98
C ALA A 165 -4.05 -1.47 -9.43
N VAL A 166 -3.00 -1.49 -10.27
CA VAL A 166 -1.62 -1.76 -9.84
C VAL A 166 -1.16 -0.71 -8.82
N ALA A 167 -1.35 0.59 -9.09
CA ALA A 167 -0.95 1.67 -8.19
C ALA A 167 -1.67 1.63 -6.81
N ILE A 168 -2.91 1.16 -6.78
CA ILE A 168 -3.63 0.91 -5.52
C ILE A 168 -3.00 -0.27 -4.79
N ARG A 169 -2.75 -1.39 -5.48
CA ARG A 169 -2.16 -2.59 -4.89
C ARG A 169 -0.74 -2.36 -4.37
N GLU A 170 0.05 -1.51 -5.03
CA GLU A 170 1.36 -1.05 -4.54
C GLU A 170 1.27 -0.43 -3.16
N GLN A 171 0.41 0.58 -3.00
CA GLN A 171 0.24 1.26 -1.71
C GLN A 171 -0.31 0.31 -0.64
N LEU A 172 -1.23 -0.59 -1.00
CA LEU A 172 -1.75 -1.59 -0.07
C LEU A 172 -0.68 -2.62 0.35
N TYR A 173 0.19 -3.03 -0.57
CA TYR A 173 1.30 -3.94 -0.28
C TYR A 173 2.31 -3.29 0.67
N GLU A 174 2.63 -2.01 0.48
CA GLU A 174 3.51 -1.26 1.37
C GLU A 174 2.92 -1.18 2.79
N ILE A 175 1.64 -0.79 2.90
CA ILE A 175 0.92 -0.71 4.18
C ILE A 175 0.90 -2.08 4.89
N ALA A 176 0.60 -3.15 4.14
CA ALA A 176 0.59 -4.51 4.66
C ALA A 176 1.97 -4.91 5.20
N THR A 177 3.04 -4.63 4.47
CA THR A 177 4.41 -4.97 4.85
C THR A 177 4.88 -4.17 6.07
N GLN A 178 4.57 -2.87 6.13
CA GLN A 178 4.83 -2.02 7.30
C GLN A 178 4.12 -2.54 8.56
N SER A 179 2.89 -3.05 8.42
CA SER A 179 2.13 -3.61 9.54
C SER A 179 2.82 -4.84 10.16
N VAL A 180 3.50 -5.65 9.36
CA VAL A 180 4.28 -6.81 9.83
C VAL A 180 5.49 -6.36 10.65
N SER A 181 6.20 -5.33 10.18
CA SER A 181 7.32 -4.74 10.92
C SER A 181 6.88 -4.18 12.27
N ALA A 182 5.75 -3.49 12.33
CA ALA A 182 5.18 -2.98 13.58
C ALA A 182 4.84 -4.12 14.58
N VAL A 183 4.38 -5.28 14.09
CA VAL A 183 4.11 -6.46 14.94
C VAL A 183 5.41 -7.00 15.54
N LYS A 184 6.47 -7.09 14.74
CA LYS A 184 7.79 -7.56 15.21
C LYS A 184 8.33 -6.65 16.31
N GLU A 185 8.28 -5.34 16.09
CA GLU A 185 8.71 -4.33 17.08
C GLU A 185 7.91 -4.42 18.38
N ALA A 186 6.58 -4.55 18.31
CA ALA A 186 5.73 -4.68 19.49
C ALA A 186 6.01 -5.97 20.29
N LYS A 187 6.40 -7.06 19.62
CA LYS A 187 6.81 -8.32 20.27
C LYS A 187 8.18 -8.19 20.95
N LEU A 188 9.13 -7.46 20.33
CA LEU A 188 10.48 -7.24 20.86
C LEU A 188 10.52 -6.20 22.00
N GLY A 189 9.69 -5.15 21.93
CA GLY A 189 9.61 -4.08 22.94
C GLY A 189 9.17 -4.54 24.33
N LYS A 190 8.58 -5.74 24.45
CA LYS A 190 8.24 -6.36 25.75
C LYS A 190 9.46 -6.93 26.49
N LYS A 191 10.65 -6.97 25.87
CA LYS A 191 11.89 -7.52 26.48
C LYS A 191 12.92 -6.46 26.93
N GLY A 192 12.65 -5.16 26.78
CA GLY A 192 13.67 -4.14 27.02
C GLY A 192 13.14 -2.81 27.53
N ARG A 193 12.78 -2.72 28.82
CA ARG A 193 12.83 -1.43 29.52
C ARG A 193 14.28 -1.15 29.93
N ARG A 194 14.97 -0.30 29.16
CA ARG A 194 15.94 0.70 29.66
C ARG A 194 16.25 1.67 28.52
N GLY A 195 16.32 2.94 28.88
CA GLY A 195 16.08 4.08 28.01
C GLY A 195 17.08 4.29 26.87
N TYR A 196 16.54 4.87 25.80
CA TYR A 196 17.27 5.75 24.89
C TYR A 196 16.27 6.77 24.37
N GLU A 197 16.54 8.06 24.57
CA GLU A 197 15.75 9.14 23.97
C GLU A 197 15.89 9.06 22.46
N LEU A 198 14.79 8.80 21.76
CA LEU A 198 14.77 8.71 20.32
C LEU A 198 14.48 10.09 19.73
N SER A 199 15.49 10.64 19.07
CA SER A 199 15.38 11.72 18.10
C SER A 199 14.27 11.43 17.10
N LYS A 200 13.36 12.38 16.92
CA LYS A 200 12.26 12.33 15.95
C LYS A 200 12.82 12.22 14.52
N GLY A 201 12.98 10.99 14.03
CA GLY A 201 13.12 10.65 12.62
C GLY A 201 11.74 10.62 11.97
N GLY A 202 11.61 11.24 10.79
CA GLY A 202 10.35 11.54 10.11
C GLY A 202 9.48 10.31 9.84
N ASN A 203 8.32 10.28 10.49
CA ASN A 203 7.18 9.50 10.03
C ASN A 203 6.62 10.17 8.77
N ASN A 204 6.80 9.56 7.60
CA ASN A 204 6.03 9.87 6.38
C ASN A 204 4.62 9.25 6.42
N ALA A 205 4.08 8.99 7.61
CA ALA A 205 2.64 8.77 7.77
C ALA A 205 1.97 10.15 7.65
N LEU A 206 1.37 10.43 6.49
CA LEU A 206 0.48 11.57 6.32
C LEU A 206 -0.59 11.51 7.43
N ASP A 207 -0.55 12.49 8.33
CA ASP A 207 -1.48 12.59 9.46
C ASP A 207 -2.91 12.79 8.92
N VAL A 208 -3.70 11.73 8.92
CA VAL A 208 -5.12 11.71 8.51
C VAL A 208 -5.92 12.79 9.25
N SER A 209 -5.51 13.15 10.47
CA SER A 209 -6.13 14.20 11.29
C SER A 209 -5.99 15.60 10.68
N LYS A 210 -5.00 15.83 9.82
CA LYS A 210 -4.81 17.11 9.12
C LYS A 210 -5.81 17.31 7.99
N TYR A 211 -6.28 16.23 7.38
CA TYR A 211 -7.24 16.27 6.26
C TYR A 211 -8.68 16.13 6.73
N PHE A 212 -8.94 15.32 7.76
CA PHE A 212 -10.30 15.03 8.22
C PHE A 212 -10.36 15.19 9.73
N GLY A 213 -11.10 16.22 10.16
CA GLY A 213 -11.00 16.85 11.48
C GLY A 213 -10.93 15.88 12.65
N SER A 214 -10.08 16.23 13.63
CA SER A 214 -9.91 15.46 14.85
C SER A 214 -11.23 15.42 15.63
N LYS A 215 -11.72 14.20 15.86
CA LYS A 215 -12.84 13.79 16.73
C LYS A 215 -14.25 13.75 16.10
N GLY A 216 -14.71 12.51 15.85
CA GLY A 216 -16.11 12.11 16.09
C GLY A 216 -17.18 12.56 15.11
N SER A 217 -16.85 13.23 14.01
CA SER A 217 -17.78 13.54 12.94
C SER A 217 -17.47 12.63 11.77
N GLY A 218 -18.50 12.10 11.09
CA GLY A 218 -18.35 11.20 9.95
C GLY A 218 -17.32 11.67 8.91
N VAL A 219 -16.90 10.75 8.04
CA VAL A 219 -15.91 10.95 6.96
C VAL A 219 -16.48 11.92 5.90
N ILE A 220 -16.69 13.16 6.30
CA ILE A 220 -17.23 14.24 5.50
C ILE A 220 -16.09 15.22 5.33
N ARG A 221 -15.56 15.27 4.10
CA ARG A 221 -14.54 16.23 3.73
C ARG A 221 -15.09 17.64 3.92
N LYS A 222 -14.30 18.57 4.44
CA LYS A 222 -14.72 19.98 4.47
C LYS A 222 -14.91 20.44 3.02
N ARG A 223 -15.98 21.18 2.74
CA ARG A 223 -16.35 21.62 1.38
C ARG A 223 -15.20 22.32 0.62
N LYS A 224 -14.35 23.07 1.33
CA LYS A 224 -13.17 23.73 0.75
C LYS A 224 -12.07 22.76 0.28
N ASP A 225 -11.99 21.58 0.90
CA ASP A 225 -10.97 20.56 0.60
C ASP A 225 -11.51 19.55 -0.42
N TRP A 226 -12.79 19.66 -0.81
CA TRP A 226 -13.43 18.81 -1.83
C TRP A 226 -12.75 18.95 -3.20
N TYR A 227 -12.58 20.18 -3.66
CA TYR A 227 -12.00 20.48 -4.98
C TYR A 227 -10.50 20.16 -5.09
N MET A 228 -9.80 20.03 -3.96
CA MET A 228 -8.36 19.73 -3.93
C MET A 228 -8.06 18.24 -3.98
N ASN A 229 -9.04 17.39 -3.69
CA ASN A 229 -8.89 15.93 -3.58
C ASN A 229 -9.88 15.20 -4.50
N GLY A 230 -10.40 15.89 -5.51
CA GLY A 230 -11.20 15.26 -6.54
C GLY A 230 -10.28 14.66 -7.61
N PRO A 231 -10.74 13.63 -8.32
CA PRO A 231 -10.03 13.09 -9.46
C PRO A 231 -9.87 14.16 -10.55
N THR A 232 -8.69 14.23 -11.14
CA THR A 232 -8.39 15.04 -12.32
C THR A 232 -7.81 14.15 -13.40
N VAL A 233 -8.33 14.28 -14.61
CA VAL A 233 -7.81 13.59 -15.80
C VAL A 233 -7.37 14.65 -16.80
N ASP A 234 -6.08 14.65 -17.12
CA ASP A 234 -5.50 15.54 -18.13
C ASP A 234 -5.05 14.69 -19.33
N VAL A 235 -5.46 15.03 -20.55
CA VAL A 235 -4.97 14.40 -21.78
C VAL A 235 -3.92 15.29 -22.40
N LEU A 236 -2.67 14.82 -22.40
CA LEU A 236 -1.50 15.52 -22.91
C LEU A 236 -1.33 15.32 -24.41
N THR A 237 -0.90 16.36 -25.10
CA THR A 237 -0.41 16.29 -26.48
C THR A 237 0.93 15.53 -26.56
N ASN A 238 1.28 15.02 -27.74
CA ASN A 238 2.57 14.33 -27.93
C ASN A 238 3.77 15.23 -27.67
N GLU A 239 3.65 16.55 -27.90
CA GLU A 239 4.69 17.52 -27.57
C GLU A 239 4.86 17.66 -26.06
N GLU A 240 3.76 17.76 -25.31
CA GLU A 240 3.78 17.78 -23.84
C GLU A 240 4.34 16.47 -23.25
N VAL A 241 3.99 15.32 -23.83
CA VAL A 241 4.55 14.01 -23.44
C VAL A 241 6.06 13.99 -23.61
N GLY A 242 6.57 14.42 -24.77
CA GLY A 242 8.01 14.42 -25.07
C GLY A 242 8.80 15.38 -24.18
N THR A 243 8.28 16.59 -23.95
CA THR A 243 8.92 17.55 -23.04
C THR A 243 8.95 17.03 -21.59
N LEU A 244 7.89 16.38 -21.13
CA LEU A 244 7.81 15.81 -19.78
C LEU A 244 8.76 14.62 -19.60
N GLU A 245 8.93 13.77 -20.61
CA GLU A 245 9.90 12.68 -20.61
C GLU A 245 11.36 13.17 -20.57
N GLU A 246 11.66 14.22 -21.32
CA GLU A 246 12.99 14.82 -21.33
C GLU A 246 13.31 15.45 -19.96
N LEU A 247 12.35 16.17 -19.37
CA LEU A 247 12.48 16.73 -18.03
C LEU A 247 12.67 15.62 -16.98
N ASN A 248 11.83 14.58 -16.98
CA ASN A 248 11.95 13.46 -16.05
C ASN A 248 13.30 12.74 -16.19
N SER A 249 13.79 12.56 -17.42
CA SER A 249 15.11 11.98 -17.69
C SER A 249 16.24 12.84 -17.12
N ARG A 250 16.16 14.17 -17.29
CA ARG A 250 17.13 15.12 -16.72
C ARG A 250 17.09 15.14 -15.19
N PHE A 251 15.90 15.08 -14.59
CA PHE A 251 15.73 15.03 -13.15
C PHE A 251 16.31 13.74 -12.56
N ARG A 252 16.08 12.59 -13.20
CA ARG A 252 16.62 11.30 -12.75
C ARG A 252 18.15 11.31 -12.75
N ARG A 253 18.78 11.78 -13.84
CA ARG A 253 20.25 11.94 -13.89
C ARG A 253 20.80 12.81 -12.76
N LYS A 254 20.11 13.91 -12.43
CA LYS A 254 20.52 14.78 -11.31
C LYS A 254 20.40 14.12 -9.94
N LEU A 255 19.45 13.20 -9.77
CA LEU A 255 19.32 12.44 -8.53
C LEU A 255 20.44 11.40 -8.41
N ASP A 256 20.72 10.67 -9.50
CA ASP A 256 21.81 9.70 -9.56
C ASP A 256 23.18 10.38 -9.31
N GLU A 257 23.45 11.51 -9.98
CA GLU A 257 24.66 12.34 -9.75
C GLU A 257 24.77 12.82 -8.29
N LYS A 258 23.64 13.08 -7.65
CA LYS A 258 23.59 13.54 -6.27
C LYS A 258 23.84 12.39 -5.30
N GLU A 259 23.30 11.21 -5.53
CA GLU A 259 23.59 10.00 -4.75
C GLU A 259 25.07 9.61 -4.82
N ASP A 260 25.67 9.69 -6.01
CA ASP A 260 27.11 9.43 -6.21
C ASP A 260 27.99 10.48 -5.50
N SER A 261 27.52 11.71 -5.34
CA SER A 261 28.25 12.77 -4.61
C SER A 261 28.29 12.59 -3.09
N PHE A 262 27.45 11.69 -2.54
CA PHE A 262 27.38 11.40 -1.11
C PHE A 262 28.06 10.08 -0.71
N GLN A 263 28.68 9.35 -1.66
CA GLN A 263 29.52 8.18 -1.42
C GLN A 263 31.02 8.54 -1.42
#